data_AF-A0A2C9LQQ0-F1
#
_entry.id   AF-A0A2C9LQQ0-F1
#
_cell.length_a   1.000
_cell.length_b   1.000
_cell.length_c   1.000
_cell.angle_alpha   90.00
_cell.angle_beta   90.00
_cell.angle_gamma   90.00
#
_symmetry.space_group_name_H-M   'P 1'
#
loop_
_entity.id
_entity.type
_entity.pdbx_description
1 polymer ?
#
loop_
_entity_poly.entity_id
_entity_poly.type
_entity_poly.pdbx_seq_one_letter_code
_entity_poly.pdbx_strand_id
1 'polypeptide(L)'
;MLYPSPGEKCPAPNISLRGLDMKRQAPPCVPLSDSSTSSTPSFNIQQTPTVTPKLTNYRIPTSLYPTHYNIEIQTYIAGDNSANFFFKGHVKIWLRCDEPSDNVTLHLNGLTVDYSSLGFYSKDLDHSSPNYTDWSADKKRNFFILNLDDFTEAGKTYVIEMSYTSPFSKELNGFYLSSYKGKYKTHYQAVTQFQPTDARKAFPCFDEPAIKSTFNVTLVRPSGFTSISNMPLIDNSTT
;
A
#
# COMPACT_ATOMS: atom_id res chain seq x y z
N MET A 1 5.02 -6.24 14.17
CA MET A 1 6.33 -6.87 13.92
C MET A 1 6.14 -8.37 13.73
N LEU A 2 6.86 -8.97 12.78
CA LEU A 2 6.83 -10.39 12.45
C LEU A 2 8.25 -10.92 12.30
N TYR A 3 8.64 -11.96 13.02
CA TYR A 3 10.00 -12.51 13.01
C TYR A 3 10.00 -14.03 13.18
N PRO A 4 11.10 -14.75 12.84
CA PRO A 4 11.16 -16.20 13.02
C PRO A 4 11.06 -16.62 14.50
N SER A 5 10.29 -17.66 14.79
CA SER A 5 10.13 -18.20 16.14
C SER A 5 11.44 -18.83 16.65
N PRO A 6 11.76 -18.69 17.95
CA PRO A 6 12.87 -19.42 18.54
C PRO A 6 12.58 -20.93 18.52
N GLY A 7 13.35 -21.73 17.76
CA GLY A 7 13.50 -23.16 18.06
C GLY A 7 13.04 -24.21 17.04
N GLU A 8 12.63 -23.90 15.81
CA GLU A 8 12.46 -24.96 14.79
C GLU A 8 13.67 -25.07 13.88
N LYS A 9 14.40 -26.20 14.02
CA LYS A 9 15.51 -26.59 13.16
C LYS A 9 15.00 -26.68 11.72
N CYS A 10 15.38 -25.74 10.85
CA CYS A 10 15.19 -25.93 9.42
C CYS A 10 16.03 -27.15 8.98
N PRO A 11 15.45 -28.15 8.32
CA PRO A 11 16.24 -29.18 7.64
C PRO A 11 17.00 -28.52 6.49
N ALA A 12 18.30 -28.79 6.43
CA ALA A 12 19.19 -28.23 5.41
C ALA A 12 18.88 -28.83 4.03
N PRO A 13 18.80 -28.02 2.95
CA PRO A 13 18.79 -28.56 1.60
C PRO A 13 20.19 -29.05 1.21
N ASN A 14 20.29 -30.34 0.91
CA ASN A 14 21.42 -30.97 0.23
C ASN A 14 21.38 -30.56 -1.25
N ILE A 15 22.23 -29.64 -1.71
CA ILE A 15 22.42 -29.42 -3.15
C ILE A 15 23.91 -29.29 -3.49
N SER A 16 24.29 -30.19 -4.39
CA SER A 16 25.59 -30.45 -5.00
C SER A 16 26.11 -29.28 -5.83
N LEU A 17 27.41 -28.96 -5.65
CA LEU A 17 28.17 -28.03 -6.48
C LEU A 17 28.50 -28.66 -7.84
N ARG A 18 28.12 -27.99 -8.94
CA ARG A 18 28.86 -28.04 -10.21
C ARG A 18 28.91 -26.64 -10.81
N GLY A 19 30.13 -26.13 -10.97
CA GLY A 19 30.41 -24.88 -11.67
C GLY A 19 30.43 -25.06 -13.17
N LEU A 20 30.42 -23.93 -13.89
CA LEU A 20 30.94 -23.78 -15.24
C LEU A 20 31.35 -22.31 -15.46
N ASP A 21 32.60 -22.12 -15.84
CA ASP A 21 33.18 -20.90 -16.40
C ASP A 21 32.53 -20.52 -17.74
N MET A 22 32.39 -19.22 -18.01
CA MET A 22 32.42 -18.72 -19.40
C MET A 22 32.79 -17.23 -19.49
N LYS A 23 33.91 -16.98 -20.18
CA LYS A 23 34.40 -15.67 -20.66
C LYS A 23 33.50 -15.12 -21.78
N ARG A 24 33.40 -13.78 -21.87
CA ARG A 24 33.57 -12.89 -23.05
C ARG A 24 32.86 -11.53 -22.78
N GLN A 25 33.57 -10.40 -22.71
CA GLN A 25 34.11 -9.52 -23.78
C GLN A 25 33.08 -8.46 -24.24
N ALA A 26 33.43 -7.19 -24.03
CA ALA A 26 32.62 -6.00 -24.30
C ALA A 26 32.67 -5.56 -25.78
N PRO A 27 31.61 -4.95 -26.32
CA PRO A 27 31.66 -4.25 -27.61
C PRO A 27 31.96 -2.74 -27.48
N PRO A 28 32.68 -2.13 -28.44
CA PRO A 28 33.04 -0.71 -28.46
C PRO A 28 31.99 0.21 -29.13
N CYS A 29 32.09 1.51 -28.81
CA CYS A 29 31.31 2.63 -29.34
C CYS A 29 31.46 2.83 -30.86
N VAL A 30 30.39 3.32 -31.50
CA VAL A 30 30.35 3.80 -32.89
C VAL A 30 29.84 5.27 -32.88
N PRO A 31 30.42 6.18 -33.68
CA PRO A 31 30.03 7.59 -33.68
C PRO A 31 28.78 7.85 -34.52
N LEU A 32 27.98 8.84 -34.11
CA LEU A 32 26.85 9.36 -34.88
C LEU A 32 27.30 10.56 -35.71
N SER A 33 27.11 10.49 -37.03
CA SER A 33 27.29 11.57 -37.99
C SER A 33 25.96 12.15 -38.46
N ASP A 34 25.94 13.49 -38.49
CA ASP A 34 25.32 14.41 -39.46
C ASP A 34 23.80 14.55 -39.65
N SER A 35 23.35 15.71 -39.15
CA SER A 35 22.51 16.74 -39.80
C SER A 35 21.67 16.39 -41.02
N SER A 36 20.37 16.72 -40.94
CA SER A 36 19.70 17.44 -42.04
C SER A 36 18.56 18.32 -41.52
N THR A 37 18.62 19.58 -41.94
CA THR A 37 17.64 20.66 -41.82
C THR A 37 16.36 20.38 -42.61
N SER A 38 15.19 20.64 -42.03
CA SER A 38 14.00 21.01 -42.79
C SER A 38 13.18 22.06 -42.04
N SER A 39 13.02 23.21 -42.68
CA SER A 39 12.25 24.36 -42.25
C SER A 39 10.75 24.13 -42.41
N THR A 40 9.98 24.37 -41.36
CA THR A 40 8.51 24.50 -41.44
C THR A 40 8.05 25.77 -40.70
N PRO A 41 6.99 26.45 -41.18
CA PRO A 41 6.65 27.80 -40.77
C PRO A 41 5.98 27.83 -39.40
N SER A 42 6.40 28.79 -38.58
CA SER A 42 5.89 29.05 -37.23
C SER A 42 4.54 29.76 -37.27
N PHE A 43 3.48 29.06 -36.85
CA PHE A 43 2.22 29.69 -36.44
C PHE A 43 2.34 30.11 -34.97
N ASN A 44 2.25 31.41 -34.74
CA ASN A 44 2.33 32.02 -33.41
C ASN A 44 0.98 31.82 -32.69
N ILE A 45 0.86 30.77 -31.88
CA ILE A 45 -0.24 30.66 -30.91
C ILE A 45 0.22 31.40 -29.66
N GLN A 46 -0.41 32.54 -29.39
CA GLN A 46 -0.30 33.24 -28.13
C GLN A 46 -0.78 32.29 -27.03
N GLN A 47 0.16 31.67 -26.32
CA GLN A 47 -0.14 30.83 -25.16
C GLN A 47 -0.71 31.75 -24.08
N THR A 48 -2.04 31.72 -23.91
CA THR A 48 -2.66 32.11 -22.65
C THR A 48 -2.00 31.23 -21.59
N PRO A 49 -1.39 31.78 -20.52
CA PRO A 49 -0.80 30.94 -19.50
C PRO A 49 -1.92 30.10 -18.91
N THR A 50 -1.88 28.79 -19.16
CA THR A 50 -2.66 27.81 -18.42
C THR A 50 -2.23 27.97 -16.98
N VAL A 51 -3.00 28.74 -16.20
CA VAL A 51 -2.85 28.82 -14.75
C VAL A 51 -3.18 27.41 -14.25
N THR A 52 -2.15 26.58 -14.18
CA THR A 52 -2.23 25.30 -13.51
C THR A 52 -2.61 25.64 -12.08
N PRO A 53 -3.81 25.27 -11.58
CA PRO A 53 -4.18 25.60 -10.22
C PRO A 53 -3.11 24.98 -9.32
N LYS A 54 -2.42 25.83 -8.54
CA LYS A 54 -1.52 25.35 -7.49
C LYS A 54 -2.38 24.49 -6.57
N LEU A 55 -2.22 23.17 -6.66
CA LEU A 55 -2.77 22.22 -5.70
C LEU A 55 -2.16 22.55 -4.34
N THR A 56 -2.92 23.26 -3.51
CA THR A 56 -2.43 23.84 -2.25
C THR A 56 -2.82 23.04 -1.02
N ASN A 57 -3.82 22.14 -1.11
CA ASN A 57 -4.32 21.42 0.06
C ASN A 57 -3.90 19.94 0.05
N TYR A 58 -3.02 19.59 0.99
CA TYR A 58 -2.55 18.24 1.29
C TYR A 58 -3.36 17.56 2.42
N ARG A 59 -4.34 18.25 3.01
CA ARG A 59 -5.23 17.69 4.02
C ARG A 59 -6.36 16.91 3.36
N ILE A 60 -6.73 15.81 4.02
CA ILE A 60 -7.90 15.04 3.66
C ILE A 60 -9.18 15.84 3.96
N PRO A 61 -10.27 15.67 3.18
CA PRO A 61 -11.57 16.24 3.52
C PRO A 61 -12.07 15.75 4.88
N THR A 62 -12.80 16.60 5.61
CA THR A 62 -13.33 16.31 6.95
C THR A 62 -14.76 15.75 6.95
N SER A 63 -15.36 15.54 5.77
CA SER A 63 -16.74 15.08 5.62
C SER A 63 -16.97 13.66 6.14
N LEU A 64 -16.00 12.77 5.92
CA LEU A 64 -16.04 11.37 6.36
C LEU A 64 -14.91 11.10 7.36
N TYR A 65 -15.30 10.71 8.57
CA TYR A 65 -14.37 10.47 9.66
C TYR A 65 -14.28 8.98 10.02
N PRO A 66 -13.07 8.38 10.04
CA PRO A 66 -12.92 6.95 10.34
C PRO A 66 -13.06 6.67 11.84
N THR A 67 -13.91 5.70 12.17
CA THR A 67 -14.18 5.30 13.57
C THR A 67 -13.50 3.99 13.94
N HIS A 68 -13.40 3.06 12.98
CA HIS A 68 -12.85 1.72 13.19
C HIS A 68 -12.19 1.17 11.93
N TYR A 69 -11.17 0.34 12.11
CA TYR A 69 -10.48 -0.40 11.07
C TYR A 69 -10.45 -1.89 11.42
N ASN A 70 -10.82 -2.73 10.46
CA ASN A 70 -10.38 -4.11 10.40
C ASN A 70 -9.27 -4.21 9.35
N ILE A 71 -8.09 -4.64 9.78
CA ILE A 71 -6.91 -4.80 8.93
C ILE A 71 -6.49 -6.26 8.96
N GLU A 72 -6.52 -6.91 7.82
CA GLU A 72 -5.91 -8.22 7.63
C GLU A 72 -4.68 -8.06 6.74
N ILE A 73 -3.54 -8.59 7.18
CA ILE A 73 -2.30 -8.59 6.42
C ILE A 73 -1.79 -10.02 6.32
N GLN A 74 -1.57 -10.50 5.10
CA GLN A 74 -0.93 -11.77 4.82
C GLN A 74 0.48 -11.54 4.26
N THR A 75 1.46 -12.09 4.95
CA THR A 75 2.88 -11.95 4.59
C THR A 75 3.40 -13.16 3.84
N TYR A 76 4.20 -12.92 2.80
CA TYR A 76 4.90 -13.93 2.03
C TYR A 76 6.41 -13.69 2.16
N ILE A 77 6.97 -14.08 3.32
CA ILE A 77 8.39 -13.89 3.68
C ILE A 77 9.13 -15.21 3.92
N ALA A 78 8.64 -16.31 3.33
CA ALA A 78 9.27 -17.61 3.43
C ALA A 78 10.31 -17.83 2.32
N GLY A 79 11.46 -18.40 2.68
CA GLY A 79 12.57 -18.72 1.76
C GLY A 79 13.78 -17.81 1.93
N ASP A 80 14.71 -17.88 0.97
CA ASP A 80 16.01 -17.21 1.07
C ASP A 80 16.15 -16.01 0.11
N ASN A 81 15.21 -15.85 -0.84
CA ASN A 81 15.21 -14.77 -1.82
C ASN A 81 14.23 -13.65 -1.45
N SER A 82 14.76 -12.61 -0.78
CA SER A 82 13.97 -11.45 -0.37
C SER A 82 13.39 -10.62 -1.52
N ALA A 83 13.88 -10.77 -2.75
CA ALA A 83 13.32 -10.07 -3.91
C ALA A 83 11.88 -10.50 -4.24
N ASN A 84 11.48 -11.70 -3.81
CA ASN A 84 10.15 -12.26 -4.04
C ASN A 84 9.20 -12.03 -2.86
N PHE A 85 9.63 -11.29 -1.83
CA PHE A 85 8.79 -11.08 -0.66
C PHE A 85 7.82 -9.94 -0.87
N PHE A 86 6.56 -10.20 -0.53
CA PHE A 86 5.47 -9.24 -0.62
C PHE A 86 4.45 -9.52 0.48
N PHE A 87 3.47 -8.62 0.60
CA PHE A 87 2.31 -8.85 1.42
C PHE A 87 1.04 -8.51 0.65
N LYS A 88 -0.03 -9.21 1.02
CA LYS A 88 -1.39 -8.87 0.65
C LYS A 88 -2.08 -8.33 1.88
N GLY A 89 -3.07 -7.48 1.69
CA GLY A 89 -3.94 -7.08 2.78
C GLY A 89 -5.36 -6.85 2.32
N HIS A 90 -6.26 -6.89 3.28
CA HIS A 90 -7.64 -6.45 3.15
C HIS A 90 -7.90 -5.46 4.27
N VAL A 91 -8.47 -4.32 3.91
CA VAL A 91 -8.86 -3.28 4.85
C VAL A 91 -10.35 -3.05 4.75
N LYS A 92 -11.01 -2.92 5.91
CA LYS A 92 -12.38 -2.45 6.05
C LYS A 92 -12.40 -1.29 7.03
N ILE A 93 -12.92 -0.15 6.60
CA ILE A 93 -12.91 1.11 7.36
C ILE A 93 -14.35 1.57 7.57
N TRP A 94 -14.72 1.78 8.82
CA TRP A 94 -15.99 2.39 9.20
C TRP A 94 -15.85 3.90 9.20
N LEU A 95 -16.74 4.56 8.49
CA LEU A 95 -16.75 6.00 8.29
C LEU A 95 -18.04 6.58 8.86
N ARG A 96 -17.92 7.52 9.79
CA ARG A 96 -19.03 8.37 10.19
C ARG A 96 -19.08 9.55 9.23
N CYS A 97 -20.25 9.82 8.66
CA CYS A 97 -20.48 10.99 7.83
C CYS A 97 -20.87 12.18 8.70
N ASP A 98 -20.02 13.19 8.74
CA ASP A 98 -20.27 14.44 9.48
C ASP A 98 -20.91 15.49 8.57
N GLU A 99 -20.54 15.50 7.29
CA GLU A 99 -21.09 16.38 6.26
C GLU A 99 -21.34 15.61 4.95
N PRO A 100 -22.39 15.95 4.17
CA PRO A 100 -22.63 15.29 2.89
C PRO A 100 -21.43 15.36 1.95
N SER A 101 -21.08 14.23 1.33
CA SER A 101 -19.88 14.09 0.49
C SER A 101 -20.21 13.27 -0.75
N ASP A 102 -19.75 13.73 -1.91
CA ASP A 102 -19.86 13.03 -3.20
C ASP A 102 -18.63 12.13 -3.48
N ASN A 103 -17.69 12.05 -2.54
CA ASN A 103 -16.51 11.21 -2.66
C ASN A 103 -16.01 10.71 -1.29
N VAL A 104 -15.23 9.63 -1.33
CA VAL A 104 -14.43 9.15 -0.21
C VAL A 104 -12.96 9.28 -0.58
N THR A 105 -12.25 10.18 0.11
CA THR A 105 -10.81 10.36 -0.08
C THR A 105 -10.05 9.73 1.10
N LEU A 106 -9.01 8.94 0.82
CA LEU A 106 -8.09 8.37 1.81
C LEU A 106 -6.64 8.38 1.32
N HIS A 107 -5.68 8.14 2.21
CA HIS A 107 -4.27 8.07 1.84
C HIS A 107 -3.85 6.68 1.37
N LEU A 108 -3.08 6.64 0.28
CA LEU A 108 -2.52 5.42 -0.30
C LEU A 108 -1.21 5.76 -1.03
N ASN A 109 -0.15 5.00 -0.75
CA ASN A 109 1.14 5.16 -1.42
C ASN A 109 1.80 3.79 -1.70
N GLY A 110 2.08 3.49 -2.96
CA GLY A 110 2.84 2.28 -3.33
C GLY A 110 2.11 0.95 -3.08
N LEU A 111 0.77 0.99 -2.98
CA LEU A 111 -0.09 -0.19 -2.88
C LEU A 111 -0.80 -0.43 -4.21
N THR A 112 -0.90 -1.68 -4.63
CA THR A 112 -1.70 -2.10 -5.78
C THR A 112 -3.04 -2.58 -5.29
N VAL A 113 -4.09 -1.79 -5.48
CA VAL A 113 -5.47 -2.14 -5.09
C VAL A 113 -6.06 -3.13 -6.08
N ASP A 114 -6.74 -4.15 -5.58
CA ASP A 114 -7.60 -5.02 -6.37
C ASP A 114 -9.01 -4.39 -6.45
N TYR A 115 -9.27 -3.67 -7.54
CA TYR A 115 -10.52 -2.93 -7.72
C TYR A 115 -11.77 -3.84 -7.77
N SER A 116 -11.61 -5.13 -8.07
CA SER A 116 -12.74 -6.07 -8.04
C SER A 116 -13.24 -6.36 -6.62
N SER A 117 -12.40 -6.07 -5.62
CA SER A 117 -12.72 -6.23 -4.20
C SER A 117 -13.22 -4.95 -3.53
N LEU A 118 -13.32 -3.85 -4.28
CA LEU A 118 -13.72 -2.56 -3.76
C LEU A 118 -15.21 -2.59 -3.38
N GLY A 119 -15.51 -2.28 -2.12
CA GLY A 119 -16.86 -2.18 -1.61
C GLY A 119 -17.09 -0.85 -0.93
N PHE A 120 -18.25 -0.25 -1.17
CA PHE A 120 -18.75 0.89 -0.43
C PHE A 120 -20.23 0.70 -0.12
N TYR A 121 -20.60 0.70 1.15
CA TYR A 121 -22.00 0.49 1.57
C TYR A 121 -22.33 1.16 2.90
N SER A 122 -23.62 1.40 3.12
CA SER A 122 -24.15 1.87 4.40
C SER A 122 -24.14 0.72 5.42
N LYS A 123 -23.78 1.02 6.67
CA LYS A 123 -23.93 0.10 7.80
C LYS A 123 -25.31 0.21 8.45
N ASP A 124 -25.99 1.32 8.23
CA ASP A 124 -27.30 1.57 8.85
C ASP A 124 -28.37 0.80 8.06
N LEU A 125 -29.13 -0.05 8.76
CA LEU A 125 -30.08 -0.99 8.14
C LEU A 125 -31.18 -0.31 7.30
N ASP A 126 -31.59 0.88 7.72
CA ASP A 126 -32.68 1.64 7.09
C ASP A 126 -32.14 2.67 6.07
N HIS A 127 -30.90 2.53 5.63
CA HIS A 127 -30.25 3.48 4.73
C HIS A 127 -29.43 2.80 3.65
N SER A 128 -29.66 3.19 2.39
CA SER A 128 -28.81 2.76 1.27
C SER A 128 -27.64 3.71 1.11
N SER A 129 -26.48 3.18 0.71
CA SER A 129 -25.39 4.02 0.23
C SER A 129 -25.63 4.49 -1.21
N PRO A 130 -25.03 5.62 -1.60
CA PRO A 130 -24.82 5.91 -3.01
C PRO A 130 -23.91 4.84 -3.63
N ASN A 131 -24.02 4.62 -4.93
CA ASN A 131 -23.06 3.78 -5.63
C ASN A 131 -21.78 4.57 -5.87
N TYR A 132 -20.66 3.87 -6.00
CA TYR A 132 -19.47 4.50 -6.55
C TYR A 132 -19.48 4.42 -8.08
N THR A 133 -19.01 5.46 -8.73
CA THR A 133 -18.98 5.58 -10.20
C THR A 133 -17.63 5.21 -10.78
N ASP A 134 -16.57 5.72 -10.18
CA ASP A 134 -15.18 5.47 -10.55
C ASP A 134 -14.25 5.82 -9.37
N TRP A 135 -12.95 5.62 -9.56
CA TRP A 135 -11.93 6.05 -8.62
C TRP A 135 -10.83 6.83 -9.35
N SER A 136 -10.11 7.65 -8.60
CA SER A 136 -8.93 8.35 -9.10
C SER A 136 -7.82 8.38 -8.05
N ALA A 137 -6.58 8.57 -8.52
CA ALA A 137 -5.41 8.63 -7.66
C ALA A 137 -4.68 9.96 -7.84
N ASP A 138 -4.45 10.67 -6.74
CA ASP A 138 -3.57 11.83 -6.70
C ASP A 138 -2.21 11.41 -6.17
N LYS A 139 -1.29 11.11 -7.07
CA LYS A 139 0.08 10.68 -6.73
C LYS A 139 0.89 11.76 -6.00
N LYS A 140 0.58 13.04 -6.19
CA LYS A 140 1.33 14.12 -5.51
C LYS A 140 0.94 14.22 -4.05
N ARG A 141 -0.34 14.00 -3.74
CA ARG A 141 -0.88 14.03 -2.37
C ARG A 141 -0.95 12.65 -1.71
N ASN A 142 -0.68 11.59 -2.45
CA ASN A 142 -0.89 10.19 -2.05
C ASN A 142 -2.34 9.93 -1.66
N PHE A 143 -3.29 10.40 -2.48
CA PHE A 143 -4.71 10.15 -2.28
C PHE A 143 -5.24 9.08 -3.22
N PHE A 144 -6.12 8.25 -2.67
CA PHE A 144 -7.11 7.47 -3.38
C PHE A 144 -8.47 8.13 -3.17
N ILE A 145 -9.20 8.38 -4.25
CA ILE A 145 -10.48 9.09 -4.24
C ILE A 145 -11.50 8.18 -4.91
N LEU A 146 -12.52 7.77 -4.16
CA LEU A 146 -13.68 7.04 -4.65
C LEU A 146 -14.80 8.03 -4.95
N ASN A 147 -15.21 8.16 -6.20
CA ASN A 147 -16.28 9.07 -6.61
C ASN A 147 -17.64 8.37 -6.48
N LEU A 148 -18.64 9.08 -5.97
CA LEU A 148 -19.99 8.57 -5.75
C LEU A 148 -20.97 9.15 -6.78
N ASP A 149 -22.07 8.45 -7.06
CA ASP A 149 -23.15 8.94 -7.93
C ASP A 149 -24.11 9.91 -7.24
N ASP A 150 -24.14 9.88 -5.90
CA ASP A 150 -24.92 10.76 -5.04
C ASP A 150 -24.16 11.01 -3.72
N PHE A 151 -24.68 11.92 -2.89
CA PHE A 151 -24.06 12.33 -1.65
C PHE A 151 -24.27 11.32 -0.53
N THR A 152 -23.25 11.16 0.31
CA THR A 152 -23.43 10.57 1.64
C THR A 152 -24.31 11.46 2.50
N GLU A 153 -25.00 10.89 3.47
CA GLU A 153 -25.88 11.63 4.39
C GLU A 153 -25.21 11.82 5.75
N ALA A 154 -25.30 13.04 6.28
CA ALA A 154 -24.76 13.36 7.60
C ALA A 154 -25.45 12.53 8.70
N GLY A 155 -24.67 12.12 9.71
CA GLY A 155 -25.11 11.26 10.80
C GLY A 155 -25.16 9.76 10.47
N LYS A 156 -24.96 9.36 9.21
CA LYS A 156 -24.93 7.96 8.80
C LYS A 156 -23.55 7.33 8.92
N THR A 157 -23.52 6.00 9.01
CA THR A 157 -22.28 5.22 8.99
C THR A 157 -22.12 4.43 7.70
N TYR A 158 -20.97 4.58 7.06
CA TYR A 158 -20.58 3.87 5.85
C TYR A 158 -19.39 2.96 6.10
N VAL A 159 -19.17 2.02 5.19
CA VAL A 159 -18.03 1.13 5.18
C VAL A 159 -17.39 1.18 3.81
N ILE A 160 -16.08 1.44 3.78
CA ILE A 160 -15.25 1.20 2.59
C ILE A 160 -14.36 -0.02 2.84
N GLU A 161 -14.29 -0.93 1.88
CA GLU A 161 -13.38 -2.07 1.93
C GLU A 161 -12.66 -2.32 0.62
N MET A 162 -11.42 -2.82 0.72
CA MET A 162 -10.62 -3.18 -0.45
C MET A 162 -9.47 -4.12 -0.08
N SER A 163 -9.13 -5.00 -1.01
CA SER A 163 -7.90 -5.79 -1.00
C SER A 163 -6.79 -5.09 -1.77
N TYR A 164 -5.55 -5.33 -1.37
CA TYR A 164 -4.37 -4.76 -2.01
C TYR A 164 -3.16 -5.69 -1.87
N THR A 165 -2.16 -5.45 -2.73
CA THR A 165 -0.86 -6.13 -2.70
C THR A 165 0.26 -5.10 -2.75
N SER A 166 1.37 -5.36 -2.05
CA SER A 166 2.56 -4.52 -2.14
C SER A 166 3.83 -5.29 -1.80
N PRO A 167 4.98 -4.98 -2.45
CA PRO A 167 6.26 -5.42 -1.95
C PRO A 167 6.57 -4.77 -0.59
N PHE A 168 7.45 -5.38 0.20
CA PHE A 168 7.96 -4.70 1.38
C PHE A 168 8.81 -3.49 1.01
N SER A 169 8.72 -2.42 1.80
CA SER A 169 9.65 -1.30 1.67
C SER A 169 11.10 -1.77 1.89
N LYS A 170 12.01 -1.21 1.08
CA LYS A 170 13.45 -1.40 1.23
C LYS A 170 14.08 -0.35 2.16
N GLU A 171 13.31 0.68 2.51
CA GLU A 171 13.68 1.73 3.43
C GLU A 171 13.15 1.39 4.83
N LEU A 172 13.66 2.06 5.87
CA LEU A 172 13.20 1.87 7.26
C LEU A 172 11.88 2.62 7.53
N ASN A 173 10.89 2.46 6.65
CA ASN A 173 9.60 3.15 6.69
C ASN A 173 8.44 2.28 6.19
N GLY A 174 7.22 2.63 6.57
CA GLY A 174 6.02 1.89 6.19
C GLY A 174 6.07 0.48 6.74
N PHE A 175 5.67 -0.50 5.92
CA PHE A 175 5.89 -1.92 6.22
C PHE A 175 7.10 -2.43 5.45
N TYR A 176 8.21 -2.62 6.17
CA TYR A 176 9.51 -2.88 5.57
C TYR A 176 10.10 -4.22 6.01
N LEU A 177 11.03 -4.71 5.20
CA LEU A 177 11.77 -5.93 5.47
C LEU A 177 13.09 -5.59 6.18
N SER A 178 13.34 -6.21 7.32
CA SER A 178 14.62 -6.19 8.01
C SER A 178 15.24 -7.59 7.98
N SER A 179 16.56 -7.66 8.14
CA SER A 179 17.27 -8.94 8.21
C SER A 179 18.37 -8.92 9.24
N TYR A 180 18.70 -10.10 9.78
CA TYR A 180 19.83 -10.30 10.66
C TYR A 180 20.57 -11.60 10.31
N LYS A 181 21.88 -11.62 10.56
CA LYS A 181 22.71 -12.80 10.32
C LYS A 181 22.53 -13.79 11.48
N GLY A 182 21.94 -14.94 11.21
CA GLY A 182 22.00 -16.09 12.10
C GLY A 182 23.30 -16.86 11.94
N LYS A 183 23.44 -17.95 12.73
CA LYS A 183 24.64 -18.80 12.71
C LYS A 183 24.89 -19.49 11.36
N TYR A 184 23.81 -19.85 10.66
CA TYR A 184 23.88 -20.64 9.42
C TYR A 184 23.19 -19.99 8.22
N LYS A 185 22.30 -19.02 8.47
CA LYS A 185 21.55 -18.32 7.42
C LYS A 185 21.15 -16.91 7.85
N THR A 186 20.85 -16.06 6.88
CA THR A 186 20.18 -14.80 7.11
C THR A 186 18.72 -15.06 7.46
N HIS A 187 18.22 -14.37 8.48
CA HIS A 187 16.83 -14.39 8.87
C HIS A 187 16.17 -13.08 8.47
N TYR A 188 14.94 -13.16 8.01
CA TYR A 188 14.14 -12.01 7.61
C TYR A 188 12.98 -11.79 8.57
N GLN A 189 12.66 -10.53 8.80
CA GLN A 189 11.55 -10.10 9.65
C GLN A 189 10.85 -8.91 9.00
N ALA A 190 9.53 -8.79 9.20
CA ALA A 190 8.74 -7.66 8.70
C ALA A 190 8.38 -6.72 9.86
N VAL A 191 8.66 -5.44 9.68
CA VAL A 191 8.54 -4.42 10.73
C VAL A 191 7.83 -3.20 10.19
N THR A 192 7.08 -2.53 11.04
CA THR A 192 6.33 -1.32 10.70
C THR A 192 6.99 -0.10 11.32
N GLN A 193 7.22 0.95 10.53
CA GLN A 193 7.62 2.28 10.98
C GLN A 193 6.73 3.30 10.28
N PHE A 194 5.65 3.71 10.93
CA PHE A 194 4.62 4.55 10.29
C PHE A 194 4.81 6.04 10.52
N GLN A 195 5.59 6.46 11.52
CA GLN A 195 5.82 7.88 11.75
C GLN A 195 6.74 8.46 10.66
N PRO A 196 6.42 9.65 10.12
CA PRO A 196 5.25 10.48 10.42
C PRO A 196 4.00 10.17 9.58
N THR A 197 4.16 9.70 8.33
CA THR A 197 3.08 9.58 7.34
C THR A 197 3.23 8.35 6.44
N ASP A 198 3.73 7.25 7.01
CA ASP A 198 4.06 6.04 6.27
C ASP A 198 3.09 4.88 6.54
N ALA A 199 2.04 5.09 7.37
CA ALA A 199 0.95 4.10 7.49
C ALA A 199 0.29 3.83 6.13
N ARG A 200 0.14 4.87 5.31
CA ARG A 200 -0.39 4.81 3.93
C ARG A 200 0.42 3.93 2.96
N LYS A 201 1.63 3.51 3.35
CA LYS A 201 2.48 2.56 2.59
C LYS A 201 2.26 1.10 3.01
N ALA A 202 1.48 0.86 4.05
CA ALA A 202 1.18 -0.48 4.56
C ALA A 202 -0.29 -0.87 4.34
N PHE A 203 -1.20 0.09 4.43
CA PHE A 203 -2.61 -0.09 4.13
C PHE A 203 -3.27 1.25 3.75
N PRO A 204 -4.33 1.25 2.92
CA PRO A 204 -5.12 2.45 2.64
C PRO A 204 -5.75 3.00 3.93
N CYS A 205 -5.53 4.28 4.26
CA CYS A 205 -5.99 4.83 5.56
C CYS A 205 -6.08 6.36 5.62
N PHE A 206 -6.72 6.88 6.65
CA PHE A 206 -6.75 8.32 6.97
C PHE A 206 -5.52 8.69 7.82
N ASP A 207 -4.36 8.73 7.17
CA ASP A 207 -3.06 8.95 7.79
C ASP A 207 -2.78 10.43 8.19
N GLU A 208 -3.57 10.95 9.13
CA GLU A 208 -3.33 12.23 9.82
C GLU A 208 -3.41 12.06 11.35
N PRO A 209 -2.48 12.64 12.14
CA PRO A 209 -2.37 12.36 13.58
C PRO A 209 -3.56 12.84 14.42
N ALA A 210 -4.34 13.81 13.92
CA ALA A 210 -5.54 14.30 14.57
C ALA A 210 -6.72 13.32 14.42
N ILE A 211 -6.66 12.41 13.44
CA ILE A 211 -7.73 11.48 13.10
C ILE A 211 -7.45 10.15 13.83
N LYS A 212 -8.15 9.94 14.94
CA LYS A 212 -8.04 8.73 15.75
C LYS A 212 -9.15 7.74 15.44
N SER A 213 -8.79 6.46 15.46
CA SER A 213 -9.72 5.34 15.25
C SER A 213 -9.27 4.12 16.06
N THR A 214 -10.16 3.14 16.16
CA THR A 214 -9.85 1.83 16.76
C THR A 214 -9.43 0.82 15.70
N PHE A 215 -8.63 -0.19 16.06
CA PHE A 215 -8.03 -1.13 15.10
C PHE A 215 -8.15 -2.57 15.58
N ASN A 216 -8.71 -3.42 14.74
CA ASN A 216 -8.53 -4.87 14.80
C ASN A 216 -7.49 -5.27 13.75
N VAL A 217 -6.50 -6.05 14.16
CA VAL A 217 -5.39 -6.44 13.29
C VAL A 217 -5.25 -7.96 13.27
N THR A 218 -5.42 -8.53 12.09
CA THR A 218 -5.15 -9.94 11.80
C THR A 218 -3.87 -10.03 10.97
N LEU A 219 -2.93 -10.87 11.39
CA LEU A 219 -1.66 -11.08 10.69
C LEU A 219 -1.50 -12.56 10.32
N VAL A 220 -1.67 -12.86 9.04
CA VAL A 220 -1.43 -14.18 8.46
C VAL A 220 0.05 -14.28 8.07
N ARG A 221 0.71 -15.33 8.55
CA ARG A 221 2.15 -15.50 8.44
C ARG A 221 2.53 -16.96 8.20
N PRO A 222 3.71 -17.23 7.62
CA PRO A 222 4.21 -18.59 7.52
C PRO A 222 4.37 -19.26 8.89
N SER A 223 4.28 -20.59 8.91
CA SER A 223 4.63 -21.40 10.08
C SER A 223 6.09 -21.16 10.49
N GLY A 224 6.38 -21.28 11.78
CA GLY A 224 7.71 -21.00 12.33
C GLY A 224 8.04 -19.51 12.47
N PHE A 225 7.07 -18.61 12.33
CA PHE A 225 7.19 -17.20 12.68
C PHE A 225 6.40 -16.84 13.96
N THR A 226 6.68 -15.68 14.54
CA THR A 226 5.98 -15.08 15.67
C THR A 226 5.57 -13.65 15.30
N SER A 227 4.34 -13.28 15.66
CA SER A 227 3.73 -11.98 15.39
C SER A 227 3.50 -11.21 16.68
N ILE A 228 3.76 -9.90 16.63
CA ILE A 228 3.50 -8.95 17.72
C ILE A 228 2.83 -7.70 17.14
N SER A 229 1.81 -7.19 17.85
CA SER A 229 1.11 -5.94 17.56
C SER A 229 0.97 -5.11 18.83
N ASN A 230 0.28 -3.97 18.76
CA ASN A 230 0.07 -3.08 19.90
C ASN A 230 -0.77 -3.74 21.01
N MET A 231 -1.72 -4.60 20.65
CA MET A 231 -2.61 -5.28 21.58
C MET A 231 -2.20 -6.74 21.80
N PRO A 232 -2.57 -7.36 22.94
CA PRO A 232 -2.35 -8.78 23.19
C PRO A 232 -2.98 -9.66 22.12
N LEU A 233 -2.38 -10.84 21.92
CA LEU A 233 -2.90 -11.87 21.02
C LEU A 233 -4.25 -12.40 21.56
N ILE A 234 -5.29 -12.32 20.73
CA ILE A 234 -6.63 -12.82 21.07
C ILE A 234 -6.78 -14.29 20.69
N ASP A 235 -6.36 -14.65 19.47
CA ASP A 235 -6.47 -15.99 18.92
C ASP A 235 -5.30 -16.31 17.97
N ASN A 236 -4.96 -17.59 17.84
CA ASN A 236 -3.93 -18.08 16.93
C ASN A 236 -4.34 -19.42 16.33
N SER A 237 -4.92 -19.36 15.13
CA SER A 237 -5.30 -20.52 14.33
C SER A 237 -4.25 -20.85 13.27
N THR A 238 -4.13 -22.13 12.93
CA THR A 238 -3.33 -22.60 11.79
C THR A 238 -4.28 -23.10 10.71
N THR A 239 -4.13 -22.59 9.48
CA THR A 239 -4.91 -23.00 8.31
C THR A 239 -4.21 -24.11 7.54
#